data_AF-A0A2N1P568-F1
#
_entry.id   AF-A0A2N1P568-F1
#
_cell.length_a   1.000
_cell.length_b   1.000
_cell.length_c   1.000
_cell.angle_alpha   90.00
_cell.angle_beta   90.00
_cell.angle_gamma   90.00
#
_symmetry.space_group_name_H-M   'P 1'
#
loop_
_entity.id
_entity.type
_entity.pdbx_description
1 polymer ?
#
loop_
_entity_poly.entity_id
_entity_poly.type
_entity_poly.pdbx_seq_one_letter_code
_entity_poly.pdbx_strand_id
1 'polypeptide(L)'
;MSIEWNDKDFDKWQKLRNKYREAKKENNYKKVISLCETIIDLDKRAKFICIMTPLFLKDIANAYYKLGEMSKSLKYYELALDSFVKFRAENKLNKPTDWLNDIDKIQKKIEMLKNKLTIF
;
A
#
# COMPACT_ATOMS: atom_id res chain seq x y z
N MET A 1 5.72 3.93 26.17
CA MET A 1 5.30 2.56 25.81
C MET A 1 6.39 1.99 24.91
N SER A 2 7.20 1.07 25.43
CA SER A 2 8.11 0.27 24.61
C SER A 2 7.27 -0.59 23.67
N ILE A 3 7.55 -0.55 22.37
CA ILE A 3 6.94 -1.48 21.43
C ILE A 3 7.67 -2.81 21.66
N GLU A 4 6.99 -3.77 22.27
CA GLU A 4 7.57 -5.08 22.58
C GLU A 4 7.56 -5.98 21.33
N TRP A 5 8.65 -6.71 21.14
CA TRP A 5 8.80 -7.67 20.06
C TRP A 5 7.88 -8.89 20.27
N ASN A 6 7.31 -9.41 19.18
CA ASN A 6 6.46 -10.60 19.20
C ASN A 6 6.75 -11.54 18.02
N ASP A 7 7.32 -12.71 18.30
CA ASP A 7 7.68 -13.71 17.28
C ASP A 7 6.47 -14.18 16.47
N LYS A 8 5.30 -14.34 17.09
CA LYS A 8 4.09 -14.83 16.39
C LYS A 8 3.63 -13.84 15.33
N ASP A 9 3.68 -12.55 15.63
CA ASP A 9 3.30 -11.50 14.69
C ASP A 9 4.35 -11.35 13.59
N PHE A 10 5.64 -11.50 13.92
CA PHE A 10 6.72 -11.49 12.94
C PHE A 10 6.64 -12.68 11.97
N ASP A 11 6.43 -13.89 12.47
CA ASP A 11 6.24 -15.10 11.66
C ASP A 11 5.00 -14.98 10.78
N LYS A 12 3.92 -14.41 11.31
CA LYS A 12 2.70 -14.15 10.55
C LYS A 12 2.97 -13.16 9.41
N TRP A 13 3.71 -12.10 9.67
CA TRP A 13 4.16 -11.16 8.64
C TRP A 13 4.95 -11.86 7.54
N GLN A 14 5.94 -12.69 7.88
CA GLN A 14 6.74 -13.42 6.91
C GLN A 14 5.87 -14.31 6.00
N LYS A 15 4.94 -15.06 6.60
CA LYS A 15 3.99 -15.91 5.85
C LYS A 15 3.09 -15.10 4.94
N LEU A 16 2.52 -13.99 5.42
CA LEU A 16 1.69 -13.09 4.61
C LEU A 16 2.47 -12.50 3.44
N ARG A 17 3.69 -12.05 3.69
CA ARG A 17 4.56 -11.45 2.67
C ARG A 17 4.93 -12.43 1.56
N ASN A 18 5.17 -13.70 1.90
CA ASN A 18 5.44 -14.74 0.90
C ASN A 18 4.20 -15.01 0.03
N LYS A 19 3.03 -15.20 0.66
CA LYS A 19 1.76 -15.36 -0.07
C LYS A 19 1.43 -14.17 -0.97
N TYR A 20 1.72 -12.95 -0.51
CA TYR A 20 1.51 -11.73 -1.28
C TYR A 20 2.42 -11.69 -2.52
N ARG A 21 3.69 -12.08 -2.38
CA ARG A 21 4.63 -12.18 -3.50
C ARG A 21 4.19 -13.21 -4.53
N GLU A 22 3.70 -14.36 -4.09
CA GLU A 22 3.14 -15.39 -4.95
C GLU A 22 1.91 -14.87 -5.71
N ALA A 23 0.96 -14.26 -5.00
CA ALA A 23 -0.24 -13.69 -5.61
C ALA A 23 0.08 -12.61 -6.66
N LYS A 24 1.14 -11.81 -6.45
CA LYS A 24 1.62 -10.85 -7.47
C LYS A 24 2.20 -11.53 -8.69
N LYS A 25 2.96 -12.62 -8.53
CA LYS A 25 3.49 -13.40 -9.66
C LYS A 25 2.37 -14.05 -10.48
N GLU A 26 1.34 -14.54 -9.81
CA GLU A 26 0.16 -15.15 -10.44
C GLU A 26 -0.82 -14.13 -11.04
N ASN A 27 -0.57 -12.82 -10.90
CA ASN A 27 -1.53 -11.76 -11.24
C ASN A 27 -2.91 -11.94 -10.57
N ASN A 28 -2.97 -12.59 -9.41
CA ASN A 28 -4.20 -12.81 -8.68
C ASN A 28 -4.60 -11.54 -7.91
N TYR A 29 -5.18 -10.57 -8.61
CA TYR A 29 -5.46 -9.24 -8.07
C TYR A 29 -6.40 -9.26 -6.86
N LYS A 30 -7.41 -10.14 -6.83
CA LYS A 30 -8.31 -10.29 -5.67
C LYS A 30 -7.55 -10.74 -4.42
N LYS A 31 -6.64 -11.71 -4.58
CA LYS A 31 -5.79 -12.20 -3.49
C LYS A 31 -4.74 -11.18 -3.07
N VAL A 32 -4.21 -10.38 -4.00
CA VAL A 32 -3.33 -9.24 -3.67
C VAL A 32 -4.05 -8.25 -2.77
N ILE A 33 -5.30 -7.89 -3.10
CA ILE A 33 -6.10 -6.94 -2.28
C ILE A 33 -6.27 -7.47 -0.86
N SER A 34 -6.79 -8.70 -0.70
CA SER A 34 -7.06 -9.26 0.63
C SER A 34 -5.80 -9.43 1.49
N LEU A 35 -4.68 -9.82 0.87
CA LEU A 35 -3.40 -9.94 1.56
C LEU A 35 -2.85 -8.59 1.98
N CYS A 36 -2.91 -7.57 1.10
CA CYS A 36 -2.48 -6.21 1.44
C CYS A 36 -3.31 -5.64 2.60
N GLU A 37 -4.64 -5.82 2.61
CA GLU A 37 -5.51 -5.37 3.70
C GLU A 37 -5.16 -6.06 5.02
N THR A 38 -4.91 -7.37 4.99
CA THR A 38 -4.47 -8.14 6.17
C THR A 38 -3.11 -7.66 6.68
N ILE A 39 -2.19 -7.31 5.78
CA ILE A 39 -0.87 -6.77 6.12
C ILE A 39 -0.98 -5.39 6.77
N ILE A 40 -1.82 -4.50 6.23
CA ILE A 40 -2.05 -3.17 6.79
C ILE A 40 -2.68 -3.27 8.18
N ASP A 41 -3.60 -4.22 8.38
CA ASP A 41 -4.20 -4.44 9.70
C ASP A 41 -3.22 -5.07 10.71
N LEU A 42 -2.27 -5.88 10.24
CA LEU A 42 -1.17 -6.38 11.07
C LEU A 42 -0.27 -5.24 11.54
N ASP A 43 0.07 -4.28 10.67
CA ASP A 43 0.92 -3.14 11.03
C ASP A 43 0.35 -2.31 12.19
N LYS A 44 -0.98 -2.14 12.24
CA LYS A 44 -1.66 -1.45 13.35
C LYS A 44 -1.39 -2.10 14.71
N ARG A 45 -1.24 -3.42 14.72
CA ARG A 45 -1.08 -4.25 15.92
C ARG A 45 0.39 -4.54 16.23
N ALA A 46 1.21 -4.70 15.20
CA ALA A 46 2.62 -5.08 15.29
C ALA A 46 3.51 -3.94 14.76
N LYS A 47 3.39 -2.75 15.36
CA LYS A 47 4.14 -1.55 14.94
C LYS A 47 5.66 -1.72 14.93
N PHE A 48 6.21 -2.68 15.69
CA PHE A 48 7.65 -2.96 15.72
C PHE A 48 8.19 -3.50 14.39
N ILE A 49 7.31 -4.06 13.54
CA ILE A 49 7.70 -4.57 12.22
C ILE A 49 7.98 -3.41 11.25
N CYS A 50 7.45 -2.21 11.53
CA CYS A 50 7.63 -1.01 10.71
C CYS A 50 7.26 -1.25 9.24
N ILE A 51 6.05 -1.77 8.99
CA ILE A 51 5.63 -2.12 7.64
C ILE A 51 5.39 -0.84 6.85
N MET A 52 5.96 -0.75 5.64
CA MET A 52 5.71 0.36 4.73
C MET A 52 4.30 0.22 4.10
N THR A 53 3.27 0.52 4.88
CA THR A 53 1.85 0.45 4.49
C THR A 53 1.50 1.28 3.23
N PRO A 54 2.13 2.43 2.91
CA PRO A 54 1.85 3.15 1.67
C PRO A 54 2.08 2.32 0.40
N LEU A 55 3.06 1.40 0.41
CA LEU A 55 3.32 0.51 -0.72
C LEU A 55 2.17 -0.49 -0.95
N PHE A 56 1.58 -1.01 0.12
CA PHE A 56 0.47 -1.96 0.05
C PHE A 56 -0.82 -1.28 -0.39
N LEU A 57 -1.09 -0.05 0.06
CA LEU A 57 -2.20 0.77 -0.45
C LEU A 57 -2.08 1.04 -1.95
N LYS A 58 -0.88 1.41 -2.42
CA LYS A 58 -0.60 1.58 -3.85
C LYS A 58 -0.86 0.29 -4.64
N ASP A 59 -0.48 -0.86 -4.09
CA ASP A 59 -0.71 -2.14 -4.74
C ASP A 59 -2.19 -2.58 -4.76
N ILE A 60 -2.97 -2.24 -3.74
CA ILE A 60 -4.43 -2.39 -3.76
C ILE A 60 -5.03 -1.52 -4.87
N ALA A 61 -4.59 -0.26 -4.98
CA ALA A 61 -5.04 0.64 -6.03
C ALA A 61 -4.73 0.10 -7.44
N ASN A 62 -3.52 -0.43 -7.64
CA ASN A 62 -3.11 -1.10 -8.88
C ASN A 62 -3.98 -2.33 -9.18
N ALA A 63 -4.27 -3.14 -8.17
CA ALA A 63 -5.10 -4.34 -8.33
C ALA A 63 -6.54 -3.99 -8.73
N TYR A 64 -7.17 -3.00 -8.08
CA TYR A 64 -8.48 -2.50 -8.49
C TYR A 64 -8.47 -1.92 -9.90
N TYR A 65 -7.42 -1.19 -10.27
CA TYR A 65 -7.26 -0.68 -11.64
C TYR A 65 -7.28 -1.82 -12.67
N LYS A 66 -6.54 -2.91 -12.39
CA LYS A 66 -6.46 -4.09 -13.26
C LYS A 66 -7.77 -4.88 -13.32
N LEU A 67 -8.59 -4.80 -12.28
CA LEU A 67 -9.93 -5.38 -12.24
C LEU A 67 -11.01 -4.48 -12.90
N GLY A 68 -10.65 -3.29 -13.40
CA GLY A 68 -11.59 -2.34 -14.00
C GLY A 68 -12.37 -1.50 -12.99
N GLU A 69 -12.10 -1.65 -11.70
CA GLU A 69 -12.80 -0.97 -10.60
C GLU A 69 -12.21 0.43 -10.38
N MET A 70 -12.44 1.34 -11.34
CA MET A 70 -11.76 2.64 -11.39
C MET A 70 -12.00 3.52 -10.15
N SER A 71 -13.23 3.59 -9.64
CA SER A 71 -13.56 4.40 -8.45
C SER A 71 -12.86 3.88 -7.19
N LYS A 72 -12.77 2.56 -7.01
CA LYS A 72 -12.01 1.95 -5.90
C LYS A 72 -10.51 2.18 -6.07
N SER A 73 -10.00 2.02 -7.29
CA SER A 73 -8.60 2.30 -7.60
C SER A 73 -8.22 3.74 -7.24
N LEU A 74 -9.03 4.71 -7.65
CA LEU A 74 -8.83 6.12 -7.33
C LEU A 74 -8.76 6.34 -5.81
N LYS A 75 -9.76 5.83 -5.08
CA LYS A 75 -9.80 5.95 -3.61
C LYS A 75 -8.54 5.40 -2.95
N TYR A 76 -8.05 4.23 -3.36
CA TYR A 76 -6.83 3.66 -2.76
C TYR A 76 -5.55 4.37 -3.20
N TYR A 77 -5.49 4.94 -4.41
CA TYR A 77 -4.37 5.81 -4.78
C TYR A 77 -4.33 7.08 -3.94
N GLU A 78 -5.48 7.71 -3.68
CA GLU A 78 -5.56 8.89 -2.81
C GLU A 78 -5.12 8.55 -1.37
N LEU A 79 -5.55 7.40 -0.83
CA LEU A 79 -5.08 6.91 0.47
C LEU A 79 -3.57 6.63 0.48
N ALA A 80 -3.03 6.03 -0.58
CA ALA A 80 -1.60 5.78 -0.70
C ALA A 80 -0.80 7.10 -0.75
N LEU A 81 -1.29 8.10 -1.49
CA LEU A 81 -0.67 9.41 -1.60
C LEU A 81 -0.60 10.10 -0.23
N ASP A 82 -1.74 10.19 0.48
CA ASP A 82 -1.81 10.78 1.82
C ASP A 82 -0.86 10.06 2.79
N SER A 83 -0.81 8.73 2.73
CA SER A 83 0.07 7.93 3.60
C SER A 83 1.55 8.14 3.28
N PHE A 84 1.94 8.29 2.01
CA PHE A 84 3.32 8.62 1.65
C PHE A 84 3.73 10.03 2.12
N VAL A 85 2.83 11.00 2.00
CA VAL A 85 3.07 12.38 2.48
C VAL A 85 3.24 12.39 4.00
N LYS A 86 2.34 11.74 4.74
CA LYS A 86 2.44 11.60 6.21
C LYS A 86 3.71 10.88 6.62
N PHE A 87 4.02 9.74 5.98
CA PHE A 87 5.24 8.98 6.30
C PHE A 87 6.49 9.87 6.18
N ARG A 88 6.60 10.65 5.11
CA ARG A 88 7.72 11.58 4.91
C ARG A 88 7.79 12.71 5.94
N ALA A 89 6.65 13.21 6.41
CA ALA A 89 6.59 14.28 7.40
C ALA A 89 6.97 13.79 8.81
N GLU A 90 6.61 12.55 9.13
CA GLU A 90 6.71 12.01 10.50
C GLU A 90 7.97 11.15 10.72
N ASN A 91 8.59 10.62 9.67
CA ASN A 91 9.68 9.65 9.79
C ASN A 91 11.01 10.19 9.27
N LYS A 92 12.09 9.73 9.89
CA LYS A 92 13.45 9.99 9.39
C LYS A 92 13.64 9.32 8.03
N LEU A 93 13.92 10.13 7.02
CA LEU A 93 14.24 9.65 5.68
C LEU A 93 15.72 9.27 5.58
N ASN A 94 16.04 8.30 4.71
CA ASN A 94 17.45 8.01 4.39
C ASN A 94 17.99 9.08 3.44
N LYS A 95 17.17 9.51 2.48
CA LYS A 95 17.45 10.61 1.56
C LYS A 95 16.24 11.55 1.47
N PRO A 96 16.44 12.87 1.28
CA PRO A 96 15.33 13.82 1.09
C PRO A 96 14.41 13.48 -0.09
N THR A 97 14.92 12.73 -1.07
CA THR A 97 14.21 12.31 -2.27
C THR A 97 13.42 11.01 -2.10
N ASP A 98 13.57 10.29 -0.98
CA ASP A 98 12.90 9.01 -0.75
C ASP A 98 11.38 9.15 -0.92
N TRP A 99 10.77 8.28 -1.73
CA TRP A 99 9.33 8.26 -2.02
C TRP A 99 8.80 9.42 -2.90
N LEU A 100 9.60 10.40 -3.33
CA LEU A 100 9.12 11.44 -4.27
C LEU A 100 8.63 10.85 -5.59
N ASN A 101 9.36 9.86 -6.11
CA ASN A 101 9.01 9.19 -7.37
C ASN A 101 7.70 8.38 -7.25
N ASP A 102 7.44 7.78 -6.09
CA ASP A 102 6.18 7.08 -5.83
C ASP A 102 5.01 8.07 -5.75
N ILE A 103 5.20 9.19 -5.05
CA ILE A 103 4.23 10.28 -4.95
C ILE A 103 3.87 10.83 -6.34
N ASP A 104 4.87 11.20 -7.16
CA ASP A 104 4.66 11.73 -8.51
C ASP A 104 3.88 10.74 -9.40
N LYS A 105 4.26 9.46 -9.37
CA LYS A 105 3.55 8.41 -10.13
C LYS A 105 2.11 8.23 -9.67
N ILE A 106 1.86 8.29 -8.37
CA ILE A 106 0.50 8.17 -7.82
C ILE A 106 -0.33 9.40 -8.21
N GLN A 107 0.22 10.61 -8.11
CA GLN A 107 -0.47 11.84 -8.52
C GLN A 107 -0.90 11.79 -9.98
N LYS A 108 0.00 11.39 -10.89
CA LYS A 108 -0.31 11.19 -12.31
C LYS A 108 -1.41 10.15 -12.54
N LYS A 109 -1.44 9.07 -11.75
CA LYS A 109 -2.50 8.05 -11.82
C LYS A 109 -3.84 8.56 -11.31
N ILE A 110 -3.85 9.34 -10.23
CA ILE A 110 -5.06 9.98 -9.69
C ILE A 110 -5.66 10.92 -10.74
N GLU A 111 -4.85 11.81 -11.33
CA GLU A 111 -5.28 12.75 -12.36
C GLU A 111 -5.88 12.02 -13.57
N MET A 112 -5.17 11.00 -14.09
CA MET A 112 -5.66 10.16 -15.18
C MET A 112 -7.01 9.50 -14.84
N LEU A 113 -7.19 9.00 -13.61
CA LEU A 113 -8.43 8.35 -13.19
C LEU A 113 -9.58 9.33 -13.00
N LYS A 114 -9.32 10.52 -12.43
CA LYS A 114 -10.31 11.58 -12.30
C LYS A 114 -10.84 11.99 -13.67
N ASN A 115 -9.95 12.24 -14.63
CA ASN A 115 -10.35 12.58 -16.00
C ASN A 115 -11.21 11.48 -16.64
N LYS A 116 -10.86 10.21 -16.46
CA LYS A 116 -11.66 9.09 -16.97
C LYS A 116 -13.05 8.97 -16.33
N LEU A 117 -13.18 9.33 -15.06
CA LEU A 117 -14.43 9.26 -14.31
C LEU A 117 -15.34 10.47 -14.55
N THR A 118 -14.79 11.62 -14.96
CA THR A 118 -15.55 12.83 -15.28
C THR A 118 -16.16 12.82 -16.69
N ILE A 119 -15.72 11.93 -17.59
CA ILE A 119 -16.16 11.88 -19.00
C ILE A 119 -17.45 11.03 -19.19
N PHE A 120 -18.11 10.61 -18.11
CA PHE A 120 -19.41 9.92 -18.13
C PHE A 120 -20.45 10.72 -17.35
#